data_AF-A0A0D0E671-F1
#
_entry.id   AF-A0A0D0E671-F1
#
_cell.length_a   1.000
_cell.length_b   1.000
_cell.length_c   1.000
_cell.angle_alpha   90.00
_cell.angle_beta   90.00
_cell.angle_gamma   90.00
#
_symmetry.space_group_name_H-M   'P 1'
#
loop_
_entity.id
_entity.type
_entity.pdbx_description
1 polymer ?
#
loop_
_entity_poly.entity_id
_entity_poly.type
_entity_poly.pdbx_seq_one_letter_code
_entity_poly.pdbx_strand_id
1 'polypeptide(L)'
;LQQGDITFISSILDANPMLYLDEIQNQLLETRDVKVSLATLSRVVHRLQLSHKQLSKTVSERNELLHATWQAEYGDIPMEYFVWIDESSVDDKTNQHTDGWSPLGRACV
;
A
#
# COMPACT_ATOMS: atom_id res chain seq x y z
N LEU A 1 -18.68 -17.11 -8.05
CA LEU A 1 -17.93 -16.08 -8.79
C LEU A 1 -17.57 -16.66 -10.14
N GLN A 2 -18.07 -16.04 -11.20
CA GLN A 2 -17.69 -16.37 -12.57
C GLN A 2 -16.32 -15.75 -12.88
N GLN A 3 -15.73 -16.13 -14.01
CA GLN A 3 -14.43 -15.60 -14.43
C GLN A 3 -14.46 -14.06 -14.53
N GLY A 4 -15.57 -13.48 -15.00
CA GLY A 4 -15.74 -12.03 -15.10
C GLY A 4 -15.69 -11.30 -13.75
N ASP A 5 -16.21 -11.92 -12.68
CA ASP A 5 -16.17 -11.33 -11.33
C ASP A 5 -14.74 -11.32 -10.78
N ILE A 6 -13.97 -12.38 -11.06
CA ILE A 6 -12.56 -12.49 -10.64
C ILE A 6 -11.71 -11.43 -11.35
N THR A 7 -11.92 -11.24 -12.66
CA THR A 7 -11.25 -10.19 -13.42
C THR A 7 -11.62 -8.80 -12.91
N PHE A 8 -12.88 -8.59 -12.53
CA PHE A 8 -13.32 -7.34 -11.92
C PHE A 8 -12.61 -7.08 -10.58
N ILE A 9 -12.57 -8.07 -9.67
CA ILE A 9 -11.85 -7.98 -8.39
C ILE A 9 -10.37 -7.63 -8.60
N SER A 10 -9.71 -8.25 -9.58
CA SER A 10 -8.31 -7.91 -9.91
C SER A 10 -8.20 -6.44 -10.34
N SER A 11 -9.06 -5.99 -11.25
CA SER A 11 -8.99 -4.62 -11.78
C SER A 11 -9.23 -3.53 -10.72
N ILE A 12 -10.13 -3.75 -9.77
CA ILE A 12 -10.37 -2.78 -8.68
C ILE A 12 -9.20 -2.74 -7.69
N LEU A 13 -8.56 -3.89 -7.43
CA LEU A 13 -7.38 -3.97 -6.57
C LEU A 13 -6.12 -3.41 -7.24
N ASP A 14 -6.02 -3.54 -8.57
CA ASP A 14 -4.96 -2.90 -9.35
C ASP A 14 -5.12 -1.36 -9.35
N ALA A 15 -6.37 -0.86 -9.36
CA ALA A 15 -6.66 0.57 -9.31
C ALA A 15 -6.54 1.16 -7.89
N ASN A 16 -6.96 0.41 -6.88
CA ASN A 16 -6.85 0.79 -5.47
C ASN A 16 -6.53 -0.45 -4.60
N PRO A 17 -5.25 -0.67 -4.26
CA PRO A 17 -4.85 -1.82 -3.46
C PRO A 17 -5.28 -1.71 -1.99
N MET A 18 -5.71 -0.53 -1.51
CA MET A 18 -6.04 -0.29 -0.09
C MET A 18 -7.45 -0.73 0.31
N LEU A 19 -8.21 -1.27 -0.64
CA LEU A 19 -9.60 -1.66 -0.41
C LEU A 19 -9.70 -2.83 0.59
N TYR A 20 -10.61 -2.69 1.54
CA TYR A 20 -10.97 -3.77 2.45
C TYR A 20 -11.88 -4.81 1.76
N LEU A 21 -11.96 -6.01 2.34
CA LEU A 21 -12.76 -7.11 1.77
C LEU A 21 -14.27 -6.78 1.72
N ASP A 22 -14.78 -6.00 2.66
CA ASP A 22 -16.16 -5.51 2.68
C ASP A 22 -16.39 -4.40 1.66
N GLU A 23 -15.42 -3.53 1.41
CA GLU A 23 -15.50 -2.56 0.31
C GLU A 23 -15.53 -3.25 -1.05
N ILE A 24 -14.71 -4.29 -1.25
CA ILE A 24 -14.75 -5.15 -2.45
C ILE A 24 -16.11 -5.83 -2.59
N GLN A 25 -16.68 -6.31 -1.48
CA GLN A 25 -18.01 -6.91 -1.45
C GLN A 25 -19.08 -5.90 -1.89
N ASN A 26 -19.02 -4.67 -1.38
CA ASN A 26 -19.97 -3.61 -1.71
C ASN A 26 -19.86 -3.23 -3.20
N GLN A 27 -18.65 -3.07 -3.74
CA GLN A 27 -18.46 -2.77 -5.15
C GLN A 27 -18.96 -3.88 -6.09
N LEU A 28 -18.78 -5.15 -5.70
CA LEU A 28 -19.32 -6.29 -6.44
C LEU A 28 -20.85 -6.31 -6.42
N LEU A 29 -21.45 -5.99 -5.27
CA LEU A 29 -22.90 -5.89 -5.14
C LEU A 29 -23.44 -4.75 -6.00
N GLU A 30 -22.85 -3.55 -5.92
CA GLU A 30 -23.33 -2.37 -6.64
C GLU A 30 -23.12 -2.47 -8.15
N THR A 31 -21.99 -3.03 -8.61
CA THR A 31 -21.63 -3.04 -10.03
C THR A 31 -22.14 -4.27 -10.78
N ARG A 32 -22.23 -5.42 -10.09
CA ARG A 32 -22.53 -6.72 -10.72
C ARG A 32 -23.74 -7.42 -10.11
N ASP A 33 -24.36 -6.87 -9.06
CA ASP A 33 -25.43 -7.50 -8.29
C ASP A 33 -25.05 -8.88 -7.72
N VAL A 34 -23.77 -9.05 -7.39
CA VAL A 34 -23.22 -10.30 -6.85
C VAL A 34 -22.93 -10.17 -5.37
N LYS A 35 -23.76 -10.80 -4.54
CA LYS A 35 -23.52 -10.92 -3.10
C LYS A 35 -22.64 -12.12 -2.80
N VAL A 36 -21.43 -11.87 -2.30
CA VAL A 36 -20.48 -12.91 -1.86
C VAL A 36 -20.08 -12.73 -0.40
N SER A 37 -19.81 -13.83 0.31
CA SER A 37 -19.33 -13.74 1.69
C SER A 37 -17.86 -13.25 1.75
N LEU A 38 -17.47 -12.60 2.86
CA LEU A 38 -16.07 -12.19 3.08
C LEU A 38 -15.11 -13.39 3.05
N ALA A 39 -15.54 -14.55 3.56
CA ALA A 39 -14.75 -15.77 3.49
C ALA A 39 -14.52 -16.24 2.04
N THR A 40 -15.50 -16.06 1.16
CA THR A 40 -15.36 -16.34 -0.27
C THR A 40 -14.36 -15.39 -0.91
N LEU A 41 -14.45 -14.09 -0.62
CA LEU A 41 -13.52 -13.08 -1.13
C LEU A 41 -12.09 -13.33 -0.67
N SER A 42 -11.89 -13.61 0.63
CA SER A 42 -10.57 -13.97 1.17
C SER A 42 -9.93 -15.13 0.41
N ARG A 43 -10.69 -16.20 0.13
CA ARG A 43 -10.21 -17.35 -0.66
C ARG A 43 -9.86 -16.96 -2.10
N VAL A 44 -10.62 -16.06 -2.71
CA VAL A 44 -10.38 -15.59 -4.08
C VAL A 44 -9.10 -14.77 -4.15
N VAL A 45 -8.91 -13.84 -3.23
CA VAL A 45 -7.71 -13.00 -3.14
C VAL A 45 -6.47 -13.86 -2.90
N HIS A 46 -6.56 -14.87 -2.03
CA HIS A 46 -5.49 -15.86 -1.86
C HIS A 46 -5.22 -16.68 -3.14
N ARG A 47 -6.26 -17.07 -3.89
CA ARG A 47 -6.11 -17.77 -5.18
C ARG A 47 -5.45 -16.89 -6.24
N LEU A 48 -5.64 -15.58 -6.17
CA LEU A 48 -4.94 -14.58 -6.99
C LEU A 48 -3.49 -14.32 -6.55
N GLN A 49 -3.00 -15.05 -5.54
CA GLN A 49 -1.65 -14.88 -4.97
C GLN A 49 -1.39 -13.46 -4.44
N LEU A 50 -2.45 -12.79 -3.99
CA LEU A 50 -2.36 -11.50 -3.34
C LEU A 50 -2.23 -11.70 -1.82
N SER A 51 -1.52 -10.78 -1.19
CA SER A 51 -1.25 -10.75 0.24
C SER A 51 -1.45 -9.34 0.77
N HIS A 52 -2.03 -9.23 1.96
CA HIS A 52 -2.22 -7.97 2.66
C HIS A 52 -0.88 -7.56 3.29
N LYS A 53 -0.34 -6.41 2.90
CA LYS A 53 0.96 -5.91 3.34
C LYS A 53 0.86 -4.44 3.70
N GLN A 54 1.72 -4.03 4.64
CA GLN A 54 1.94 -2.62 4.92
C GLN A 54 2.38 -1.90 3.65
N LEU A 55 1.74 -0.77 3.39
CA LEU A 55 2.07 0.13 2.31
C LEU A 55 3.48 0.65 2.55
N SER A 56 4.36 0.38 1.59
CA SER A 56 5.64 1.08 1.52
C SER A 56 5.33 2.47 0.99
N LYS A 57 4.97 3.39 1.89
CA LYS A 57 4.87 4.80 1.55
C LYS A 57 6.27 5.23 1.13
N THR A 58 6.52 5.23 -0.18
CA THR A 58 7.68 5.91 -0.73
C THR A 58 7.45 7.37 -0.37
N VAL A 59 8.24 7.87 0.56
CA VAL A 59 8.13 9.24 1.03
C VAL A 59 8.33 10.13 -0.20
N SER A 60 7.26 10.76 -0.67
CA SER A 60 7.28 11.64 -1.85
C SER A 60 8.26 12.81 -1.67
N GLU A 61 8.67 13.08 -0.43
CA GLU A 61 9.65 14.10 -0.06
C GLU A 61 11.10 13.63 -0.32
N ARG A 62 11.33 12.35 -0.64
CA ARG A 62 12.66 11.80 -0.90
C ARG A 62 13.15 12.25 -2.28
N ASN A 63 13.99 13.27 -2.29
CA ASN A 63 14.66 13.77 -3.50
C ASN A 63 16.08 13.17 -3.58
N GLU A 64 16.26 12.16 -4.44
CA GLU A 64 17.56 11.47 -4.57
C GLU A 64 18.67 12.38 -5.07
N LEU A 65 18.36 13.36 -5.93
CA LEU A 65 19.35 14.33 -6.41
C LEU A 65 19.85 15.22 -5.27
N LEU A 66 18.94 15.68 -4.40
CA LEU A 66 19.30 16.47 -3.22
C LEU A 66 20.18 15.65 -2.26
N HIS A 67 19.81 14.38 -2.02
CA HIS A 67 20.62 13.47 -1.18
C HIS A 67 22.02 13.25 -1.77
N ALA A 68 22.12 12.97 -3.06
CA ALA A 68 23.40 12.76 -3.74
C ALA A 68 24.27 14.02 -3.71
N THR A 69 23.66 15.21 -3.88
CA THR A 69 24.37 16.49 -3.82
C THR A 69 24.91 16.75 -2.41
N TRP A 70 24.09 16.54 -1.39
CA TRP A 70 24.52 16.68 0.01
C TRP A 70 25.64 15.70 0.38
N GLN A 71 25.53 14.44 -0.05
CA GLN A 71 26.58 13.44 0.18
C GLN A 71 27.89 13.79 -0.53
N ALA A 72 27.83 14.37 -1.73
CA ALA A 72 29.03 14.80 -2.44
C ALA A 72 29.70 16.02 -1.79
N GLU A 73 28.92 16.91 -1.17
CA GLU A 73 29.40 18.16 -0.59
C GLU A 73 29.87 18.01 0.87
N TYR A 74 29.23 17.12 1.64
CA TYR A 74 29.45 17.01 3.10
C TYR A 74 29.78 15.58 3.58
N GLY A 75 29.84 14.60 2.68
CA GLY A 75 30.02 13.18 3.04
C GLY A 75 31.40 12.82 3.60
N ASP A 76 32.37 13.72 3.48
CA ASP A 76 33.70 13.60 4.08
C ASP A 76 33.77 14.10 5.53
N ILE A 77 32.72 14.78 6.03
CA ILE A 77 32.65 15.24 7.41
C ILE A 77 32.43 14.05 8.34
N PRO A 78 33.24 13.88 9.39
CA PRO A 78 33.06 12.81 10.36
C PRO A 78 31.70 12.88 11.08
N MET A 79 31.11 11.72 11.34
CA MET A 79 29.78 11.62 11.96
C MET A 79 29.73 12.28 13.34
N GLU A 80 30.85 12.29 14.07
CA GLU A 80 30.96 12.85 15.43
C GLU A 80 30.72 14.36 15.48
N TYR A 81 30.77 15.04 14.34
CA TYR A 81 30.56 16.50 14.25
C TYR A 81 29.09 16.86 13.97
N PHE A 82 28.25 15.87 13.65
CA PHE A 82 26.84 16.11 13.39
C PHE A 82 25.99 15.95 14.65
N VAL A 83 25.13 16.93 14.89
CA VAL A 83 24.03 16.84 15.85
C VAL A 83 22.73 17.00 15.07
N TRP A 84 21.91 15.95 15.07
CA TRP A 84 20.63 15.93 14.38
C TRP A 84 19.51 16.29 15.35
N ILE A 85 18.70 17.27 14.99
CA ILE A 85 17.51 17.66 15.74
C ILE A 85 16.35 17.59 14.76
N ASP A 86 15.29 16.90 15.16
CA ASP A 86 14.05 16.79 14.38
C ASP A 86 12.86 17.05 15.30
N GLU A 87 11.82 17.66 14.74
CA GLU A 87 10.57 17.93 15.44
C GLU A 87 9.61 16.78 15.17
N SER A 88 9.24 16.04 16.22
CA SER A 88 8.22 15.00 16.09
C SER A 88 6.84 15.55 16.47
N SER A 89 5.90 15.48 15.54
CA SER A 89 4.47 15.71 15.80
C SER A 89 3.79 14.40 16.24
N VAL A 90 2.84 14.50 17.16
CA VAL A 90 1.91 13.42 17.48
C VAL A 90 0.65 13.62 16.65
N ASP A 91 0.60 12.97 15.50
CA ASP A 91 -0.57 13.01 14.63
C ASP A 91 -1.51 11.83 14.93
N ASP A 92 -2.82 12.09 14.98
CA ASP A 92 -3.84 11.05 15.06
C ASP A 92 -3.97 10.34 13.70
N LYS A 93 -3.26 9.23 13.53
CA LYS A 93 -3.25 8.41 12.30
C LYS A 93 -4.29 7.29 12.29
N THR A 94 -5.21 7.29 13.25
CA THR A 94 -6.19 6.21 13.48
C THR A 94 -7.05 5.89 12.25
N ASN A 95 -7.27 6.87 11.37
CA ASN A 95 -8.07 6.71 10.15
C ASN A 95 -7.21 6.53 8.87
N GLN A 96 -5.89 6.39 8.97
CA GLN A 96 -5.04 6.21 7.79
C GLN A 96 -4.99 4.73 7.40
N HIS A 97 -5.26 4.44 6.13
CA HIS A 97 -5.03 3.12 5.57
C HIS A 97 -3.52 2.93 5.41
N THR A 98 -2.94 2.04 6.23
CA THR A 98 -1.50 1.73 6.20
C THR A 98 -1.20 0.39 5.54
N ASP A 99 -2.22 -0.36 5.16
CA ASP A 99 -2.11 -1.65 4.50
C ASP A 99 -2.83 -1.68 3.15
N GLY A 100 -2.39 -2.58 2.27
CA GLY A 100 -3.05 -2.88 1.01
C GLY A 100 -2.69 -4.25 0.46
N TRP A 101 -3.32 -4.63 -0.65
CA TRP A 101 -3.13 -5.90 -1.33
C TRP A 101 -2.01 -5.79 -2.36
N SER A 102 -1.08 -6.75 -2.33
CA SER A 102 -0.02 -6.85 -3.34
C SER A 102 0.31 -8.31 -3.64
N PRO A 103 0.78 -8.62 -4.87
CA PRO A 103 1.27 -9.95 -5.20
C PRO A 103 2.33 -10.45 -4.22
N LEU A 104 2.33 -11.75 -3.92
CA LEU A 104 3.37 -12.37 -3.09
C LEU A 104 4.78 -12.02 -3.62
N GLY A 105 5.67 -11.64 -2.70
CA GLY A 105 7.04 -11.23 -3.04
C GLY A 105 7.22 -9.80 -3.55
N ARG A 106 6.15 -9.05 -3.83
CA ARG A 106 6.21 -7.63 -4.24
C ARG A 106 5.85 -6.69 -3.08
N ALA A 107 6.44 -5.50 -3.03
CA ALA A 107 5.99 -4.46 -2.09
C ALA A 107 4.59 -3.94 -2.50
N CYS A 108 3.77 -3.58 -1.51
CA CYS A 108 2.55 -2.81 -1.74
C CYS A 108 2.95 -1.33 -1.75
N VAL A 109 2.69 -0.63 -2.85
CA VAL A 109 3.12 0.76 -3.10
C VAL A 109 1.92 1.56 -3.54
#